data_AF-X0GVT8-F1
#
_entry.id   AF-X0GVT8-F1
#
_cell.length_a   1.000
_cell.length_b   1.000
_cell.length_c   1.000
_cell.angle_alpha   90.00
_cell.angle_beta   90.00
_cell.angle_gamma   90.00
#
_symmetry.space_group_name_H-M   'P 1'
#
loop_
_entity.id
_entity.type
_entity.pdbx_description
1 polymer ?
#
loop_
_entity_poly.entity_id
_entity_poly.type
_entity_poly.pdbx_seq_one_letter_code
_entity_poly.pdbx_strand_id
1 'polypeptide(L)'
;MDLMGILHLGLEADTRTLPPPCHQKADETKDQARRSYVSVWFPYPVSVVPQNALKREIFNAECNLAEITEQILDFLIPLEEGWPPRRNPHRALELYTKLTRWKLSLPERLKVENAVLPSAILLHLNVELLIISILRPFNGLTKEEFGPFDPVTMSYAHASNAMWVVWHFRALYTLRNEHWMIQAASICAFRVLSDIETSTIQLKTFAKACQALIELGESFPVAKEVMLPIKLSHKPALTTISQRSDDDV
;
A
#
# COMPACT_ATOMS: atom_id res chain seq x y z
N MET A 1 10.36 -4.00 20.35
CA MET A 1 10.87 -3.48 19.07
C MET A 1 10.06 -2.25 18.76
N ASP A 2 10.67 -1.09 18.95
CA ASP A 2 10.04 0.22 18.86
C ASP A 2 9.76 0.58 17.39
N LEU A 3 8.50 0.81 17.04
CA LEU A 3 8.03 1.12 15.68
C LEU A 3 8.17 2.61 15.32
N MET A 4 8.77 3.42 16.21
CA MET A 4 8.87 4.88 16.10
C MET A 4 9.86 5.39 15.03
N GLY A 5 10.60 4.51 14.34
CA GLY A 5 11.64 4.92 13.39
C GLY A 5 11.21 5.12 11.92
N ILE A 6 9.96 4.83 11.54
CA ILE A 6 9.59 4.71 10.10
C ILE A 6 8.70 5.88 9.60
N LEU A 7 8.30 6.82 10.46
CA LEU A 7 7.34 7.88 10.13
C LEU A 7 7.95 9.27 9.81
N HIS A 8 9.25 9.35 9.59
CA HIS A 8 9.87 10.57 9.08
C HIS A 8 10.76 10.23 7.91
N LEU A 9 10.28 10.51 6.70
CA LEU A 9 11.05 10.96 5.54
C LEU A 9 10.07 11.18 4.38
N GLY A 10 9.46 12.37 4.39
CA GLY A 10 8.67 12.88 3.28
C GLY A 10 8.90 14.39 3.19
N LEU A 11 9.25 14.83 1.98
CA LEU A 11 9.31 16.22 1.49
C LEU A 11 10.57 17.04 1.80
N GLU A 12 11.62 16.80 1.02
CA GLU A 12 12.45 17.87 0.46
C GLU A 12 12.75 17.53 -1.01
N ALA A 13 11.95 18.08 -1.92
CA ALA A 13 12.30 18.15 -3.33
C ALA A 13 13.03 19.48 -3.56
N ASP A 14 14.33 19.40 -3.85
CA ASP A 14 15.20 20.54 -4.14
C ASP A 14 14.69 21.27 -5.40
N THR A 15 14.04 22.42 -5.20
CA THR A 15 13.55 23.31 -6.26
C THR A 15 14.69 24.15 -6.83
N ARG A 16 15.70 23.53 -7.42
CA ARG A 16 16.78 24.26 -8.10
C ARG A 16 17.04 23.67 -9.48
N THR A 17 16.23 24.14 -10.44
CA THR A 17 16.54 24.48 -11.84
C THR A 17 15.30 24.27 -12.72
N LEU A 18 14.29 25.13 -12.55
CA LEU A 18 13.24 25.27 -13.57
C LEU A 18 13.70 26.33 -14.58
N PRO A 19 13.74 26.03 -15.90
CA PRO A 19 13.87 27.07 -16.92
C PRO A 19 12.59 27.93 -16.96
N PRO A 20 12.67 29.19 -17.44
CA PRO A 20 11.60 30.16 -17.27
C PRO A 20 10.36 29.81 -18.11
N PRO A 21 9.16 30.27 -17.69
CA PRO A 21 7.94 30.02 -18.45
C PRO A 21 7.92 30.89 -19.71
N CYS A 22 7.84 30.25 -20.87
CA CYS A 22 7.54 30.95 -22.12
C CYS A 22 6.09 31.41 -22.10
N HIS A 23 5.88 32.69 -21.79
CA HIS A 23 4.67 33.40 -22.17
C HIS A 23 4.59 33.45 -23.70
N GLN A 24 3.57 32.84 -24.29
CA GLN A 24 3.17 33.19 -25.65
C GLN A 24 1.69 33.56 -25.66
N LYS A 25 1.48 34.81 -26.08
CA LYS A 25 0.19 35.44 -26.37
C LYS A 25 -0.57 34.60 -27.40
N ALA A 26 -1.86 34.43 -27.16
CA ALA A 26 -2.78 34.00 -28.19
C ALA A 26 -2.87 35.12 -29.24
N ASP A 27 -2.55 34.80 -30.49
CA ASP A 27 -3.05 35.56 -31.61
C ASP A 27 -3.58 34.60 -32.67
N GLU A 28 -4.76 34.95 -33.17
CA GLU A 28 -5.61 34.14 -34.00
C GLU A 28 -5.10 34.19 -35.44
N THR A 29 -4.76 33.04 -36.04
CA THR A 29 -4.99 32.88 -37.48
C THR A 29 -5.16 31.42 -37.82
N LYS A 30 -6.39 31.09 -38.20
CA LYS A 30 -6.77 29.81 -38.77
C LYS A 30 -6.17 29.66 -40.17
N ASP A 31 -5.94 28.40 -40.49
CA ASP A 31 -5.73 27.86 -41.84
C ASP A 31 -4.41 28.21 -42.52
N GLN A 32 -3.58 27.16 -42.64
CA GLN A 32 -2.82 26.77 -43.83
C GLN A 32 -1.38 26.32 -43.52
N ALA A 33 -1.21 25.23 -42.75
CA ALA A 33 0.04 24.46 -42.78
C ALA A 33 -0.24 22.98 -42.45
N ARG A 34 -0.78 22.24 -43.42
CA ARG A 34 -0.71 20.78 -43.43
C ARG A 34 0.76 20.35 -43.53
N ARG A 35 1.13 19.36 -42.70
CA ARG A 35 2.39 18.59 -42.69
C ARG A 35 3.61 19.27 -42.08
N SER A 36 3.57 19.38 -40.77
CA SER A 36 4.71 19.02 -39.94
C SER A 36 4.14 18.07 -38.88
N TYR A 37 4.51 16.79 -38.94
CA TYR A 37 4.39 15.97 -37.74
C TYR A 37 5.37 16.61 -36.76
N VAL A 38 4.88 17.55 -35.94
CA VAL A 38 5.59 17.93 -34.73
C VAL A 38 5.64 16.65 -33.94
N SER A 39 6.76 15.95 -34.06
CA SER A 39 7.14 14.86 -33.18
C SER A 39 7.01 15.44 -31.78
N VAL A 40 5.89 15.14 -31.13
CA VAL A 40 5.70 15.48 -29.73
C VAL A 40 6.84 14.77 -29.04
N TRP A 41 7.83 15.53 -28.60
CA TRP A 41 9.01 14.95 -27.98
C TRP A 41 8.54 14.27 -26.70
N PHE A 42 8.70 12.95 -26.65
CA PHE A 42 8.40 12.16 -25.47
C PHE A 42 9.73 11.77 -24.81
N PRO A 43 9.94 12.09 -23.52
CA PRO A 43 11.17 11.74 -22.79
C PRO A 43 11.33 10.23 -22.54
N TYR A 44 10.30 9.43 -22.83
CA TYR A 44 10.28 7.99 -22.56
C TYR A 44 10.23 7.19 -23.87
N PRO A 45 11.00 6.09 -23.97
CA PRO A 45 11.16 5.30 -25.20
C PRO A 45 9.91 4.51 -25.62
N VAL A 46 8.78 4.72 -24.93
CA VAL A 46 7.50 4.11 -25.24
C VAL A 46 6.55 5.23 -25.63
N SER A 47 6.09 5.23 -26.88
CA SER A 47 4.97 6.07 -27.32
C SER A 47 3.69 5.57 -26.64
N VAL A 48 3.50 5.95 -25.37
CA VAL A 48 2.27 5.67 -24.66
C VAL A 48 1.21 6.64 -25.16
N VAL A 49 0.04 6.14 -25.53
CA VAL A 49 -1.12 6.99 -25.86
C VAL A 49 -1.32 7.97 -24.71
N PRO A 50 -1.41 9.29 -24.96
CA PRO A 50 -1.65 10.27 -23.91
C PRO A 50 -2.90 9.88 -23.10
N GLN A 51 -2.72 9.71 -21.79
CA GLN A 51 -3.81 9.43 -20.86
C GLN A 51 -4.12 10.68 -20.04
N ASN A 52 -5.39 10.86 -19.68
CA ASN A 52 -5.77 11.93 -18.77
C ASN A 52 -5.14 11.64 -17.40
N ALA A 53 -4.38 12.60 -16.88
CA ALA A 53 -3.69 12.46 -15.60
C ALA A 53 -4.63 12.46 -14.39
N LEU A 54 -5.92 12.81 -14.55
CA LEU A 54 -6.96 12.83 -13.51
C LEU A 54 -6.54 13.54 -12.21
N LYS A 55 -5.57 14.48 -12.29
CA LYS A 55 -4.89 15.06 -11.13
C LYS A 55 -5.86 15.60 -10.08
N ARG A 56 -6.90 16.32 -10.51
CA ARG A 56 -7.91 16.90 -9.61
C ARG A 56 -8.72 15.83 -8.87
N GLU A 57 -9.13 14.77 -9.57
CA GLU A 57 -9.93 13.69 -8.99
C GLU A 57 -9.09 12.88 -7.99
N ILE A 58 -7.85 12.57 -8.36
CA ILE A 58 -6.89 11.87 -7.50
C ILE A 58 -6.58 12.70 -6.26
N PHE A 59 -6.23 13.98 -6.43
CA PHE A 59 -5.93 14.87 -5.31
C PHE A 59 -7.11 14.99 -4.34
N ASN A 60 -8.33 15.13 -4.87
CA ASN A 60 -9.53 15.15 -4.03
C ASN A 60 -9.70 13.82 -3.27
N ALA A 61 -9.48 12.68 -3.91
CA ALA A 61 -9.53 11.38 -3.25
C ALA A 61 -8.45 11.25 -2.16
N GLU A 62 -7.23 11.71 -2.43
CA GLU A 62 -6.11 11.73 -1.47
C GLU A 62 -6.44 12.60 -0.24
N CYS A 63 -6.99 13.80 -0.43
CA CYS A 63 -7.41 14.65 0.68
C CYS A 63 -8.48 13.98 1.55
N ASN A 64 -9.51 13.40 0.93
CA ASN A 64 -10.55 12.68 1.66
C ASN A 64 -9.99 11.46 2.43
N LEU A 65 -9.04 10.73 1.82
CA LEU A 65 -8.38 9.61 2.49
C LEU A 65 -7.48 10.07 3.64
N ALA A 66 -6.82 11.22 3.50
CA ALA A 66 -5.98 11.80 4.54
C ALA A 66 -6.79 12.14 5.80
N GLU A 67 -7.98 12.73 5.66
CA GLU A 67 -8.88 13.02 6.80
C GLU A 67 -9.35 11.75 7.53
N ILE A 68 -9.56 10.64 6.80
CA ILE A 68 -9.87 9.34 7.41
C ILE A 68 -8.62 8.78 8.09
N THR A 69 -7.46 8.94 7.46
CA THR A 69 -6.18 8.48 8.00
C THR A 69 -5.83 9.16 9.31
N GLU A 70 -6.05 10.46 9.43
CA GLU A 70 -5.89 11.20 10.68
C GLU A 70 -6.73 10.59 11.81
N GLN A 71 -8.02 10.36 11.55
CA GLN A 71 -8.92 9.71 12.53
C GLN A 71 -8.47 8.29 12.91
N ILE A 72 -7.82 7.57 12.00
CA ILE A 72 -7.25 6.25 12.27
C ILE A 72 -5.99 6.37 13.12
N LEU A 73 -5.12 7.34 12.83
CA LEU A 73 -3.91 7.57 13.60
C LEU A 73 -4.25 8.00 15.03
N ASP A 74 -5.21 8.91 15.21
CA ASP A 74 -5.71 9.30 16.54
C ASP A 74 -6.27 8.11 17.32
N PHE A 75 -6.92 7.18 16.62
CA PHE A 75 -7.42 5.96 17.22
C PHE A 75 -6.29 4.98 17.60
N LEU A 76 -5.30 4.80 16.73
CA LEU A 76 -4.21 3.83 16.93
C LEU A 76 -3.15 4.31 17.93
N ILE A 77 -2.87 5.61 17.93
CA ILE A 77 -1.84 6.28 18.73
C ILE A 77 -2.49 7.50 19.39
N PRO A 78 -3.33 7.30 20.41
CA PRO A 78 -3.95 8.43 21.10
C PRO A 78 -2.86 9.29 21.76
N LEU A 79 -2.84 10.58 21.44
CA LEU A 79 -1.88 11.55 21.99
C LEU A 79 -2.20 11.94 23.44
N GLU A 80 -3.45 11.79 23.86
CA GLU A 80 -3.93 12.03 25.22
C GLU A 80 -4.07 10.70 25.99
N GLU A 81 -4.49 10.73 27.26
CA GLU A 81 -4.84 9.56 28.10
C GLU A 81 -6.10 8.83 27.59
N GLY A 82 -6.16 8.55 26.29
CA GLY A 82 -7.20 7.80 25.63
C GLY A 82 -7.14 6.31 25.98
N TRP A 83 -8.29 5.64 25.79
CA TRP A 83 -8.37 4.20 25.96
C TRP A 83 -7.55 3.49 24.87
N PRO A 84 -6.81 2.41 25.20
CA PRO A 84 -6.05 1.68 24.19
C PRO A 84 -6.99 1.13 23.10
N PRO A 85 -6.56 1.10 21.82
CA PRO A 85 -7.40 0.71 20.68
C PRO A 85 -8.14 -0.62 20.91
N ARG A 86 -7.47 -1.59 21.55
CA ARG A 86 -8.00 -2.92 21.87
C ARG A 86 -9.28 -2.90 22.72
N ARG A 87 -9.51 -1.85 23.51
CA ARG A 87 -10.72 -1.71 24.36
C ARG A 87 -11.91 -1.10 23.62
N ASN A 88 -11.75 -0.68 22.36
CA ASN A 88 -12.82 -0.06 21.59
C ASN A 88 -12.97 -0.70 20.18
N PRO A 89 -13.44 -1.96 20.11
CA PRO A 89 -13.70 -2.64 18.83
C PRO A 89 -14.78 -1.94 18.01
N HIS A 90 -15.74 -1.26 18.67
CA HIS A 90 -16.79 -0.52 17.99
C HIS A 90 -16.23 0.62 17.12
N ARG A 91 -15.30 1.41 17.66
CA ARG A 91 -14.64 2.48 16.89
C ARG A 91 -13.81 1.92 15.73
N ALA A 92 -13.13 0.79 15.92
CA ALA A 92 -12.41 0.13 14.85
C ALA A 92 -13.34 -0.29 13.70
N LEU A 93 -14.53 -0.83 14.01
CA LEU A 93 -15.54 -1.20 13.02
C LEU A 93 -16.12 0.02 12.28
N GLU A 94 -16.33 1.14 12.99
CA GLU A 94 -16.77 2.39 12.39
C GLU A 94 -15.75 2.89 11.35
N LEU A 95 -14.46 2.94 11.73
CA LEU A 95 -13.36 3.35 10.85
C LEU A 95 -13.18 2.39 9.68
N TYR A 96 -13.26 1.07 9.92
CA TYR A 96 -13.26 0.05 8.87
C TYR A 96 -14.37 0.31 7.85
N THR A 97 -15.61 0.48 8.34
CA THR A 97 -16.78 0.72 7.49
C THR A 97 -16.64 2.03 6.71
N LYS A 98 -16.07 3.07 7.33
CA LYS A 98 -15.79 4.35 6.69
C LYS A 98 -14.81 4.18 5.52
N LEU A 99 -13.71 3.45 5.71
CA LEU A 99 -12.74 3.15 4.64
C LEU A 99 -13.37 2.32 3.52
N THR A 100 -14.11 1.27 3.84
CA THR A 100 -14.77 0.43 2.82
C THR A 100 -15.78 1.24 2.01
N ARG A 101 -16.59 2.08 2.67
CA ARG A 101 -17.55 2.97 1.99
C ARG A 101 -16.82 3.99 1.11
N TRP A 102 -15.74 4.58 1.60
CA TRP A 102 -14.91 5.50 0.82
C TRP A 102 -14.38 4.82 -0.44
N LYS A 103 -13.81 3.60 -0.32
CA LYS A 103 -13.30 2.83 -1.46
C LYS A 103 -14.38 2.56 -2.52
N LEU A 104 -15.60 2.24 -2.08
CA LEU A 104 -16.75 2.01 -2.96
C LEU A 104 -17.31 3.30 -3.61
N SER A 105 -17.11 4.45 -2.96
CA SER A 105 -17.57 5.75 -3.46
C SER A 105 -16.68 6.37 -4.54
N LEU A 106 -15.51 5.77 -4.80
CA LEU A 106 -14.58 6.28 -5.80
C LEU A 106 -15.20 6.29 -7.22
N PRO A 107 -14.91 7.33 -8.03
CA PRO A 107 -15.29 7.36 -9.43
C PRO A 107 -14.81 6.12 -10.17
N GLU A 108 -15.56 5.68 -11.20
CA GLU A 108 -15.28 4.45 -11.96
C GLU A 108 -13.83 4.37 -12.46
N ARG A 109 -13.26 5.50 -12.87
CA ARG A 109 -11.88 5.61 -13.40
C ARG A 109 -10.81 5.42 -12.33
N LEU A 110 -11.14 5.64 -11.06
CA LEU A 110 -10.25 5.46 -9.92
C LEU A 110 -10.48 4.13 -9.21
N LYS A 111 -11.48 3.33 -9.61
CA LYS A 111 -11.66 1.98 -9.07
C LYS A 111 -10.50 1.08 -9.47
N VAL A 112 -10.16 0.15 -8.57
CA VAL A 112 -8.96 -0.69 -8.69
C VAL A 112 -8.90 -1.47 -10.00
N GLU A 113 -10.04 -1.91 -10.53
CA GLU A 113 -10.17 -2.68 -11.77
C GLU A 113 -9.81 -1.87 -13.01
N ASN A 114 -10.07 -0.56 -12.97
CA ASN A 114 -9.85 0.36 -14.09
C ASN A 114 -8.62 1.26 -13.89
N ALA A 115 -8.04 1.25 -12.68
CA ALA A 115 -6.93 2.09 -12.32
C ALA A 115 -5.66 1.66 -13.08
N VAL A 116 -5.26 2.51 -14.01
CA VAL A 116 -3.98 2.40 -14.72
C VAL A 116 -2.96 3.35 -14.14
N LEU A 117 -3.38 4.51 -13.62
CA LEU A 117 -2.46 5.55 -13.11
C LEU A 117 -1.80 5.10 -11.79
N PRO A 118 -0.49 5.36 -11.59
CA PRO A 118 0.22 5.01 -10.37
C PRO A 118 -0.52 5.48 -9.13
N SER A 119 -0.76 6.79 -8.98
CA SER A 119 -1.43 7.38 -7.82
C SER A 119 -2.80 6.76 -7.52
N ALA A 120 -3.58 6.43 -8.56
CA ALA A 120 -4.88 5.77 -8.38
C ALA A 120 -4.74 4.35 -7.83
N ILE A 121 -3.73 3.59 -8.28
CA ILE A 121 -3.41 2.26 -7.75
C ILE A 121 -2.93 2.37 -6.29
N LEU A 122 -2.15 3.40 -5.97
CA LEU A 122 -1.58 3.58 -4.63
C LEU A 122 -2.66 3.90 -3.59
N LEU A 123 -3.71 4.63 -3.97
CA LEU A 123 -4.87 4.87 -3.11
C LEU A 123 -5.46 3.57 -2.57
N HIS A 124 -5.62 2.56 -3.42
CA HIS A 124 -6.13 1.25 -2.98
C HIS A 124 -5.14 0.56 -2.05
N LEU A 125 -3.85 0.60 -2.36
CA LEU A 125 -2.84 -0.01 -1.49
C LEU A 125 -2.87 0.62 -0.10
N ASN A 126 -2.94 1.95 -0.01
CA ASN A 126 -3.04 2.68 1.25
C ASN A 126 -4.25 2.24 2.07
N VAL A 127 -5.42 2.08 1.45
CA VAL A 127 -6.62 1.59 2.16
C VAL A 127 -6.40 0.19 2.73
N GLU A 128 -5.84 -0.74 1.95
CA GLU A 128 -5.60 -2.11 2.45
C GLU A 128 -4.65 -2.10 3.67
N LEU A 129 -3.58 -1.28 3.62
CA LEU A 129 -2.63 -1.15 4.72
C LEU A 129 -3.23 -0.48 5.97
N LEU A 130 -4.08 0.54 5.78
CA LEU A 130 -4.81 1.20 6.87
C LEU A 130 -5.76 0.22 7.55
N ILE A 131 -6.49 -0.60 6.79
CA ILE A 131 -7.37 -1.63 7.34
C ILE A 131 -6.56 -2.65 8.15
N ILE A 132 -5.43 -3.15 7.62
CA ILE A 132 -4.54 -4.05 8.37
C ILE A 132 -4.10 -3.40 9.68
N SER A 133 -3.84 -2.09 9.67
CA SER A 133 -3.41 -1.34 10.86
C SER A 133 -4.52 -1.18 11.89
N ILE A 134 -5.77 -0.89 11.47
CA ILE A 134 -6.95 -0.82 12.35
C ILE A 134 -7.24 -2.17 13.01
N LEU A 135 -7.07 -3.28 12.29
CA LEU A 135 -7.42 -4.62 12.79
C LEU A 135 -6.33 -5.23 13.68
N ARG A 136 -5.07 -4.80 13.54
CA ARG A 136 -3.91 -5.36 14.25
C ARG A 136 -4.05 -5.39 15.78
N PRO A 137 -4.59 -4.37 16.47
CA PRO A 137 -4.76 -4.38 17.92
C PRO A 137 -5.66 -5.51 18.46
N PHE A 138 -6.43 -6.15 17.57
CA PHE A 138 -7.45 -7.15 17.92
C PHE A 138 -7.05 -8.58 17.57
N ASN A 139 -5.77 -8.85 17.27
CA ASN A 139 -5.28 -10.19 16.89
C ASN A 139 -5.59 -11.32 17.88
N GLY A 140 -5.88 -11.00 19.15
CA GLY A 140 -6.22 -11.97 20.18
C GLY A 140 -7.68 -11.98 20.58
N LEU A 141 -8.56 -11.31 19.84
CA LEU A 141 -10.00 -11.36 20.05
C LEU A 141 -10.65 -12.38 19.13
N THR A 142 -11.65 -13.10 19.63
CA THR A 142 -12.49 -13.95 18.79
C THR A 142 -13.46 -13.11 17.96
N LYS A 143 -14.09 -13.75 16.97
CA LYS A 143 -15.17 -13.13 16.20
C LYS A 143 -16.27 -12.57 17.10
N GLU A 144 -16.66 -13.29 18.15
CA GLU A 144 -17.73 -12.90 19.06
C GLU A 144 -17.36 -11.66 19.89
N GLU A 145 -16.08 -11.52 20.25
CA GLU A 145 -15.57 -10.38 21.00
C GLU A 145 -15.40 -9.13 20.12
N PHE A 146 -15.00 -9.31 18.85
CA PHE A 146 -14.81 -8.21 17.92
C PHE A 146 -16.12 -7.77 17.23
N GLY A 147 -16.99 -8.74 16.90
CA GLY A 147 -18.33 -8.53 16.33
C GLY A 147 -18.59 -9.29 15.02
N PRO A 148 -18.59 -8.61 13.86
CA PRO A 148 -19.12 -9.17 12.61
C PRO A 148 -18.23 -10.23 11.93
N PHE A 149 -16.92 -10.18 12.17
CA PHE A 149 -15.93 -11.05 11.54
C PHE A 149 -14.72 -11.26 12.45
N ASP A 150 -13.93 -12.29 12.16
CA ASP A 150 -12.65 -12.51 12.82
C ASP A 150 -11.60 -11.50 12.32
N PRO A 151 -11.02 -10.65 13.18
CA PRO A 151 -10.12 -9.57 12.76
C PRO A 151 -8.83 -10.10 12.13
N VAL A 152 -8.36 -11.28 12.55
CA VAL A 152 -7.15 -11.90 12.00
C VAL A 152 -7.38 -12.38 10.58
N THR A 153 -8.41 -13.19 10.35
CA THR A 153 -8.78 -13.69 9.03
C THR A 153 -9.07 -12.55 8.07
N MET A 154 -9.80 -11.51 8.53
CA MET A 154 -10.10 -10.35 7.69
C MET A 154 -8.82 -9.59 7.29
N SER A 155 -7.90 -9.38 8.23
CA SER A 155 -6.62 -8.73 7.91
C SER A 155 -5.74 -9.54 6.95
N TYR A 156 -5.83 -10.89 6.95
CA TYR A 156 -5.15 -11.73 5.97
C TYR A 156 -5.71 -11.52 4.57
N ALA A 157 -7.05 -11.44 4.44
CA ALA A 157 -7.68 -11.10 3.17
C ALA A 157 -7.20 -9.73 2.65
N HIS A 158 -7.09 -8.73 3.52
CA HIS A 158 -6.56 -7.42 3.16
C HIS A 158 -5.07 -7.45 2.81
N ALA A 159 -4.25 -8.30 3.46
CA ALA A 159 -2.85 -8.50 3.06
C ALA A 159 -2.74 -9.14 1.67
N SER A 160 -3.59 -10.13 1.35
CA SER A 160 -3.66 -10.72 0.02
C SER A 160 -4.09 -9.70 -1.04
N ASN A 161 -5.08 -8.86 -0.73
CA ASN A 161 -5.53 -7.78 -1.62
C ASN A 161 -4.45 -6.72 -1.83
N ALA A 162 -3.77 -6.28 -0.76
CA ALA A 162 -2.64 -5.36 -0.84
C ALA A 162 -1.55 -5.91 -1.77
N MET A 163 -1.18 -7.19 -1.61
CA MET A 163 -0.22 -7.81 -2.53
C MET A 163 -0.76 -7.96 -3.94
N TRP A 164 -2.04 -8.19 -4.15
CA TRP A 164 -2.61 -8.13 -5.50
C TRP A 164 -2.41 -6.74 -6.12
N VAL A 165 -2.64 -5.66 -5.36
CA VAL A 165 -2.44 -4.27 -5.83
C VAL A 165 -0.97 -3.98 -6.14
N VAL A 166 -0.03 -4.43 -5.29
CA VAL A 166 1.42 -4.32 -5.54
C VAL A 166 1.81 -5.03 -6.85
N TRP A 167 1.25 -6.21 -7.10
CA TRP A 167 1.54 -6.97 -8.31
C TRP A 167 0.88 -6.39 -9.56
N HIS A 168 -0.30 -5.80 -9.42
CA HIS A 168 -0.94 -5.01 -10.49
C HIS A 168 -0.06 -3.80 -10.85
N PHE A 169 0.43 -3.08 -9.84
CA PHE A 169 1.39 -1.99 -10.06
C PHE A 169 2.66 -2.49 -10.78
N ARG A 170 3.26 -3.59 -10.32
CA ARG A 170 4.44 -4.23 -10.94
C ARG A 170 4.20 -4.70 -12.37
N ALA A 171 2.96 -5.02 -12.74
CA ALA A 171 2.64 -5.43 -14.11
C ALA A 171 2.62 -4.25 -15.08
N LEU A 172 2.24 -3.07 -14.59
CA LEU A 172 2.15 -1.83 -15.38
C LEU A 172 3.43 -0.99 -15.30
N TYR A 173 4.17 -1.10 -14.20
CA TYR A 173 5.31 -0.28 -13.82
C TYR A 173 6.43 -1.13 -13.22
N THR A 174 7.57 -0.51 -12.91
CA THR A 174 8.65 -1.19 -12.18
C THR A 174 8.56 -0.89 -10.69
N LEU A 175 8.84 -1.89 -9.85
CA LEU A 175 9.01 -1.68 -8.41
C LEU A 175 10.35 -1.00 -8.07
N ARG A 176 11.34 -1.08 -8.95
CA ARG A 176 12.75 -0.79 -8.64
C ARG A 176 13.00 0.61 -8.08
N ASN A 177 12.17 1.61 -8.43
CA ASN A 177 12.35 2.99 -7.97
C ASN A 177 11.27 3.43 -6.96
N GLU A 178 10.42 2.53 -6.51
CA GLU A 178 9.23 2.83 -5.69
C GLU A 178 9.46 2.41 -4.23
N HIS A 179 10.34 3.16 -3.53
CA HIS A 179 10.76 2.86 -2.16
C HIS A 179 9.62 2.63 -1.17
N TRP A 180 8.49 3.31 -1.35
CA TRP A 180 7.32 3.21 -0.48
C TRP A 180 6.65 1.81 -0.53
N MET A 181 6.87 1.03 -1.60
CA MET A 181 6.40 -0.37 -1.70
C MET A 181 7.08 -1.31 -0.69
N ILE A 182 8.25 -0.92 -0.15
CA ILE A 182 8.96 -1.69 0.86
C ILE A 182 8.10 -1.85 2.10
N GLN A 183 7.46 -0.76 2.56
CA GLN A 183 6.57 -0.79 3.72
C GLN A 183 5.37 -1.73 3.49
N ALA A 184 4.74 -1.62 2.32
CA ALA A 184 3.58 -2.45 1.97
C ALA A 184 3.92 -3.95 1.97
N ALA A 185 5.01 -4.32 1.27
CA ALA A 185 5.47 -5.71 1.21
C ALA A 185 5.87 -6.23 2.60
N SER A 186 6.55 -5.41 3.40
CA SER A 186 6.94 -5.77 4.76
C SER A 186 5.73 -6.05 5.65
N ILE A 187 4.75 -5.13 5.67
CA ILE A 187 3.52 -5.29 6.45
C ILE A 187 2.81 -6.59 6.04
N CYS A 188 2.67 -6.85 4.73
CA CYS A 188 2.00 -8.05 4.25
C CYS A 188 2.76 -9.32 4.62
N ALA A 189 4.09 -9.35 4.46
CA ALA A 189 4.92 -10.51 4.80
C ALA A 189 4.81 -10.85 6.28
N PHE A 190 4.99 -9.88 7.18
CA PHE A 190 4.85 -10.10 8.61
C PHE A 190 3.44 -10.47 9.01
N ARG A 191 2.43 -9.88 8.34
CA ARG A 191 1.04 -10.11 8.69
C ARG A 191 0.67 -11.58 8.54
N VAL A 192 1.03 -12.19 7.42
CA VAL A 192 0.59 -13.55 7.08
C VAL A 192 1.55 -14.63 7.60
N LEU A 193 2.71 -14.23 8.14
CA LEU A 193 3.81 -15.12 8.52
C LEU A 193 3.38 -16.26 9.46
N SER A 194 2.48 -15.99 10.39
CA SER A 194 2.03 -16.98 11.38
C SER A 194 1.13 -18.10 10.80
N ASP A 195 0.64 -17.96 9.57
CA ASP A 195 -0.34 -18.87 8.96
C ASP A 195 0.12 -19.42 7.59
N ILE A 196 1.41 -19.31 7.27
CA ILE A 196 1.95 -19.76 5.97
C ILE A 196 2.01 -21.28 5.81
N GLU A 197 2.10 -22.03 6.91
CA GLU A 197 2.20 -23.50 6.88
C GLU A 197 0.82 -24.16 6.70
N THR A 198 -0.22 -23.49 7.19
CA THR A 198 -1.61 -23.93 7.23
C THR A 198 -2.41 -23.48 6.01
N SER A 199 -2.07 -22.31 5.43
CA SER A 199 -2.85 -21.69 4.35
C SER A 199 -2.02 -21.43 3.09
N THR A 200 -2.40 -22.08 2.00
CA THR A 200 -1.76 -21.88 0.68
C THR A 200 -1.93 -20.46 0.14
N ILE A 201 -3.02 -19.77 0.51
CA ILE A 201 -3.26 -18.36 0.14
C ILE A 201 -2.27 -17.45 0.87
N GLN A 202 -2.04 -17.70 2.16
CA GLN A 202 -1.08 -16.94 2.95
C GLN A 202 0.35 -17.21 2.52
N LEU A 203 0.70 -18.45 2.20
CA LEU A 203 1.99 -18.79 1.62
C LEU A 203 2.25 -18.04 0.30
N LYS A 204 1.25 -17.99 -0.61
CA LYS A 204 1.36 -17.23 -1.86
C LYS A 204 1.52 -15.73 -1.61
N THR A 205 0.77 -15.19 -0.66
CA THR A 205 0.86 -13.77 -0.26
C THR A 205 2.25 -13.45 0.31
N PHE A 206 2.77 -14.32 1.17
CA PHE A 206 4.11 -14.21 1.75
C PHE A 206 5.20 -14.28 0.68
N ALA A 207 5.15 -15.27 -0.22
CA ALA A 207 6.13 -15.42 -1.30
C ALA A 207 6.14 -14.19 -2.21
N LYS A 208 4.95 -13.67 -2.56
CA LYS A 208 4.79 -12.43 -3.34
C LYS A 208 5.41 -11.21 -2.64
N ALA A 209 5.25 -11.10 -1.33
CA ALA A 209 5.80 -10.01 -0.54
C ALA A 209 7.34 -10.09 -0.46
N CYS A 210 7.88 -11.28 -0.18
CA CYS A 210 9.32 -11.54 -0.19
C CYS A 210 9.95 -11.26 -1.56
N GLN A 211 9.29 -11.66 -2.65
CA GLN A 211 9.75 -11.37 -4.00
C GLN A 211 9.81 -9.87 -4.28
N ALA A 212 8.78 -9.12 -3.88
CA ALA A 212 8.79 -7.66 -4.01
C ALA A 212 9.95 -7.02 -3.23
N LEU A 213 10.22 -7.49 -2.00
CA LEU A 213 11.35 -7.00 -1.19
C LEU A 213 12.71 -7.31 -1.82
N ILE A 214 12.88 -8.47 -2.47
CA ILE A 214 14.11 -8.82 -3.18
C ILE A 214 14.35 -7.86 -4.34
N GLU A 215 13.31 -7.61 -5.16
CA GLU A 215 13.39 -6.69 -6.30
C GLU A 215 13.68 -5.26 -5.86
N LEU A 216 13.01 -4.79 -4.81
CA LEU A 216 13.26 -3.47 -4.21
C LEU A 216 14.68 -3.39 -3.60
N GLY A 217 15.19 -4.50 -3.08
CA GLY A 217 16.54 -4.62 -2.52
C GLY A 217 17.67 -4.42 -3.51
N GLU A 218 17.40 -4.50 -4.82
CA GLU A 218 18.38 -4.15 -5.85
C GLU A 218 18.75 -2.67 -5.80
N SER A 219 17.79 -1.80 -5.48
CA SER A 219 17.96 -0.34 -5.45
C SER A 219 17.96 0.26 -4.06
N PHE A 220 17.33 -0.40 -3.09
CA PHE A 220 17.16 0.11 -1.73
C PHE A 220 17.70 -0.88 -0.69
N PRO A 221 18.86 -0.62 -0.07
CA PRO A 221 19.44 -1.50 0.94
C PRO A 221 18.50 -1.83 2.10
N VAL A 222 17.66 -0.89 2.51
CA VAL A 222 16.67 -1.07 3.58
C VAL A 222 15.72 -2.25 3.32
N ALA A 223 15.37 -2.56 2.06
CA ALA A 223 14.55 -3.73 1.76
C ALA A 223 15.25 -5.05 2.11
N LYS A 224 16.58 -5.12 1.94
CA LYS A 224 17.40 -6.28 2.34
C LYS A 224 17.44 -6.41 3.86
N GLU A 225 17.53 -5.30 4.57
CA GLU A 225 17.52 -5.28 6.04
C GLU A 225 16.20 -5.81 6.60
N VAL A 226 15.06 -5.42 6.02
CA VAL A 226 13.74 -5.92 6.45
C VAL A 226 13.57 -7.43 6.19
N MET A 227 14.25 -8.00 5.18
CA MET A 227 14.22 -9.44 4.95
C MET A 227 14.92 -10.25 6.06
N LEU A 228 15.86 -9.66 6.80
CA LEU A 228 16.59 -10.36 7.87
C LEU A 228 15.66 -10.88 8.98
N PRO A 229 14.83 -10.03 9.64
CA PRO A 229 13.90 -10.51 10.65
C PRO A 229 12.88 -11.49 10.09
N ILE A 230 12.42 -11.33 8.84
CA ILE A 230 11.49 -12.27 8.20
C ILE A 230 12.12 -13.67 8.11
N LYS A 231 13.39 -13.77 7.70
CA LYS A 231 14.13 -15.03 7.63
C LYS A 231 14.35 -15.64 9.02
N LEU A 232 14.63 -14.81 10.01
CA LEU A 232 14.85 -15.26 11.39
C LEU A 232 13.56 -15.75 12.04
N SER A 233 12.41 -15.12 11.78
CA SER A 233 11.11 -15.53 12.33
C SER A 233 10.55 -16.81 11.68
N HIS A 234 10.99 -17.17 10.47
CA HIS A 234 10.64 -18.45 9.83
C HIS A 234 11.47 -19.64 10.36
N LYS A 235 12.72 -19.43 10.78
CA LYS A 235 13.59 -20.51 11.29
C LYS A 235 13.04 -21.25 12.53
N PRO A 236 12.43 -20.60 13.54
CA PRO A 236 11.89 -21.32 14.70
C PRO A 236 10.64 -22.15 14.37
N ALA A 237 9.83 -21.77 13.38
CA ALA A 237 8.62 -22.53 12.97
C ALA A 237 8.96 -23.97 12.53
N LEU A 238 10.09 -24.15 11.82
CA LEU A 238 10.59 -25.48 11.44
C LEU A 238 11.16 -26.28 12.61
N THR A 239 11.57 -25.62 13.71
CA THR A 239 12.17 -26.31 14.86
C THR A 239 11.08 -26.86 15.80
N THR A 240 9.95 -26.17 15.92
CA THR A 240 8.80 -26.60 16.75
C THR A 240 8.07 -27.81 16.17
N ILE A 241 8.09 -27.99 14.84
CA ILE A 241 7.54 -29.18 14.18
C ILE A 241 8.43 -30.42 14.41
N SER A 242 9.76 -30.25 14.42
CA SER A 242 10.70 -31.35 14.68
C SER A 242 10.68 -31.83 16.13
N GLN A 243 10.31 -30.98 17.10
CA GLN A 243 10.23 -31.39 18.51
C GLN A 243 8.90 -32.10 18.84
N ARG A 244 7.81 -31.78 18.12
CA ARG A 244 6.51 -32.42 18.34
C ARG A 244 6.42 -33.85 17.79
N SER A 245 7.34 -34.25 16.90
CA SER A 245 7.44 -35.64 16.41
C SER A 245 8.26 -36.55 17.33
N ASP A 246 9.05 -35.98 18.25
CA ASP A 246 9.97 -36.75 19.10
C ASP A 246 9.39 -37.03 20.51
N ASP A 247 8.25 -36.40 20.87
CA ASP A 247 7.57 -36.58 22.16
C ASP A 247 6.42 -37.63 22.12
N ASP A 248 6.17 -38.27 20.97
CA ASP A 248 5.14 -39.32 20.79
C ASP A 248 5.73 -40.75 20.66
N VAL A 249 6.85 -41.06 21.35
CA VAL A 249 7.41 -42.42 21.48
C VAL A 249 7.56 -42.85 22.92
#